data_AF-A0A0S3F684-F1
#
_entry.id   AF-A0A0S3F684-F1
#
_cell.length_a   1.000
_cell.length_b   1.000
_cell.length_c   1.000
_cell.angle_alpha   90.00
_cell.angle_beta   90.00
_cell.angle_gamma   90.00
#
_symmetry.space_group_name_H-M   'P 1'
#
loop_
_entity.id
_entity.type
_entity.pdbx_description
1 polymer ?
#
loop_
_entity_poly.entity_id
_entity_poly.type
_entity_poly.pdbx_seq_one_letter_code
_entity_poly.pdbx_strand_id
1 'polypeptide(L)'
;MESNQPDFQLEPVSPADREAQAREKRRITREATKRARDRAAAQGVATASFMVRKDYLAVLDAIQAERGLKNRSAALETVLRAAFDHKQELGL
;
A
#
# COMPACT_ATOMS: atom_id res chain seq x y z
N MET A 1 -10.18 32.62 -36.55
CA MET A 1 -11.04 31.89 -35.60
C MET A 1 -10.33 31.99 -34.26
N GLU A 2 -10.80 32.86 -33.37
CA GLU A 2 -10.21 33.04 -32.04
C GLU A 2 -10.80 32.00 -31.09
N SER A 3 -9.93 31.15 -30.55
CA SER A 3 -10.27 30.14 -29.54
C SER A 3 -10.44 30.81 -28.19
N ASN A 4 -11.68 31.10 -27.83
CA ASN A 4 -12.07 31.59 -26.51
C ASN A 4 -12.07 30.41 -25.52
N GLN A 5 -10.91 30.03 -24.98
CA GLN A 5 -10.84 29.10 -23.85
C GLN A 5 -11.02 29.88 -22.55
N PRO A 6 -11.98 29.52 -21.68
CA PRO A 6 -12.12 30.17 -20.38
C PRO A 6 -10.90 29.85 -19.51
N ASP A 7 -10.20 30.90 -19.08
CA ASP A 7 -9.08 30.83 -18.15
C ASP A 7 -9.65 30.56 -16.74
N PHE A 8 -9.82 29.28 -16.39
CA PHE A 8 -10.22 28.87 -15.05
C PHE A 8 -9.04 29.08 -14.09
N GLN A 9 -8.87 30.32 -13.63
CA GLN A 9 -7.97 30.64 -12.54
C GLN A 9 -8.54 30.05 -11.24
N LEU A 10 -8.13 28.82 -10.92
CA LEU A 10 -8.41 28.20 -9.63
C LEU A 10 -7.73 29.05 -8.56
N GLU A 11 -8.53 29.73 -7.73
CA GLU A 11 -7.99 30.46 -6.59
C GLU A 11 -7.14 29.52 -5.71
N PRO A 12 -5.97 29.99 -5.24
CA PRO A 12 -5.10 29.15 -4.44
C PRO A 12 -5.80 28.76 -3.14
N VAL A 13 -6.01 27.44 -2.96
CA VAL A 13 -6.65 26.88 -1.77
C VAL A 13 -6.01 27.45 -0.50
N SER A 14 -6.82 28.05 0.36
CA SER A 14 -6.39 28.67 1.62
C SER A 14 -5.64 27.66 2.50
N PRO A 15 -4.60 28.08 3.26
CA PRO A 15 -3.88 27.21 4.19
C PRO A 15 -4.82 26.48 5.18
N ALA A 16 -5.89 27.14 5.64
CA ALA A 16 -6.87 26.55 6.55
C ALA A 16 -7.66 25.40 5.89
N ASP A 17 -8.03 25.56 4.62
CA ASP A 17 -8.73 24.53 3.85
C ASP A 17 -7.83 23.34 3.53
N ARG A 18 -6.53 23.57 3.30
CA ARG A 18 -5.54 22.49 3.13
C ARG A 18 -5.40 21.67 4.41
N GLU A 19 -5.36 22.32 5.58
CA GLU A 19 -5.32 21.62 6.86
C GLU A 19 -6.60 20.83 7.14
N ALA A 20 -7.77 21.42 6.87
CA ALA A 20 -9.05 20.74 7.02
C ALA A 20 -9.12 19.49 6.12
N GLN A 21 -8.73 19.60 4.85
CA GLN A 21 -8.66 18.48 3.92
C GLN A 21 -7.64 17.41 4.35
N ALA A 22 -6.49 17.81 4.88
CA ALA A 22 -5.50 16.87 5.38
C ALA A 22 -6.00 16.10 6.62
N ARG A 23 -6.70 16.77 7.53
CA ARG A 23 -7.33 16.13 8.70
C ARG A 23 -8.40 15.14 8.27
N GLU A 24 -9.24 15.51 7.31
CA GLU A 24 -10.30 14.63 6.81
C GLU A 24 -9.72 13.41 6.09
N LYS A 25 -8.70 13.59 5.23
CA LYS A 25 -7.98 12.47 4.60
C LYS A 25 -7.37 11.51 5.63
N ARG A 26 -6.83 12.03 6.73
CA ARG A 26 -6.30 11.21 7.84
C ARG A 26 -7.41 10.41 8.54
N ARG A 27 -8.59 10.99 8.73
CA ARG A 27 -9.74 10.29 9.33
C ARG A 27 -10.21 9.14 8.43
N ILE A 28 -10.42 9.42 7.14
CA ILE A 28 -10.87 8.43 6.17
C ILE A 28 -9.88 7.27 6.06
N THR A 29 -8.59 7.55 5.99
CA THR A 29 -7.55 6.49 5.91
C THR A 29 -7.51 5.63 7.17
N ARG A 30 -7.68 6.22 8.37
CA ARG A 30 -7.77 5.46 9.62
C ARG A 30 -8.99 4.53 9.64
N GLU A 31 -10.16 5.02 9.27
CA GLU A 31 -11.38 4.20 9.23
C GLU A 31 -11.28 3.08 8.20
N ALA A 32 -10.77 3.37 7.01
CA ALA A 32 -10.54 2.37 5.97
C ALA A 32 -9.55 1.28 6.43
N THR A 33 -8.48 1.67 7.12
CA THR A 33 -7.48 0.74 7.65
C THR A 33 -8.07 -0.14 8.74
N LYS A 34 -8.88 0.43 9.65
CA LYS A 34 -9.57 -0.34 10.69
C LYS A 34 -10.52 -1.37 10.07
N ARG A 35 -11.38 -0.95 9.12
CA ARG A 35 -12.30 -1.86 8.42
C ARG A 35 -11.56 -2.97 7.67
N ALA A 36 -10.43 -2.66 7.04
CA ALA A 36 -9.61 -3.66 6.36
C ALA A 36 -9.03 -4.70 7.35
N ARG A 37 -8.55 -4.25 8.52
CA ARG A 37 -8.07 -5.13 9.59
C ARG A 37 -9.19 -6.01 10.16
N ASP A 38 -10.35 -5.43 10.44
CA ASP A 38 -11.49 -6.18 11.00
C ASP A 38 -11.97 -7.27 10.02
N ARG A 39 -11.98 -6.97 8.70
CA ARG A 39 -12.27 -7.97 7.66
C ARG A 39 -11.21 -9.05 7.56
N ALA A 40 -9.92 -8.69 7.64
CA ALA A 40 -8.83 -9.66 7.61
C ALA A 40 -8.90 -10.61 8.82
N ALA A 41 -9.17 -10.07 10.02
CA ALA A 41 -9.37 -10.84 11.24
C ALA A 41 -10.55 -11.80 11.12
N ALA A 42 -11.69 -11.35 10.55
CA ALA A 42 -12.85 -12.20 10.30
C ALA A 42 -12.56 -13.35 9.30
N GLN A 43 -11.55 -13.20 8.44
CA GLN A 43 -11.10 -14.23 7.50
C GLN A 43 -9.97 -15.12 8.07
N GLY A 44 -9.62 -14.96 9.35
CA GLY A 44 -8.51 -15.68 9.97
C GLY A 44 -7.12 -15.21 9.51
N VAL A 45 -7.04 -14.08 8.82
CA VAL A 45 -5.79 -13.52 8.30
C VAL A 45 -5.22 -12.53 9.31
N ALA A 46 -4.08 -12.88 9.90
CA ALA A 46 -3.34 -11.96 10.76
C ALA A 46 -2.61 -10.90 9.92
N THR A 47 -2.67 -9.64 10.35
CA THR A 47 -1.91 -8.55 9.71
C THR A 47 -0.75 -8.15 10.62
N ALA A 48 0.46 -8.15 10.07
CA ALA A 48 1.67 -7.71 10.75
C ALA A 48 2.34 -6.59 9.94
N SER A 49 2.98 -5.65 10.63
CA SER A 49 3.71 -4.54 10.01
C SER A 49 5.16 -4.60 10.45
N PHE A 50 6.07 -4.59 9.49
CA PHE A 50 7.50 -4.72 9.72
C PHE A 50 8.23 -3.51 9.15
N MET A 51 9.30 -3.10 9.82
CA MET A 51 10.25 -2.15 9.26
C MET A 51 11.35 -2.93 8.56
N VAL A 52 11.61 -2.62 7.30
CA VAL A 52 12.64 -3.27 6.47
C VAL A 52 13.47 -2.21 5.77
N ARG A 53 14.70 -2.58 5.37
CA ARG A 53 15.53 -1.71 4.56
C ARG A 53 14.89 -1.49 3.18
N LYS A 54 15.11 -0.31 2.61
CA LYS A 54 14.47 0.12 1.35
C LYS A 54 14.88 -0.73 0.14
N ASP A 55 16.11 -1.21 0.11
CA ASP A 55 16.63 -2.11 -0.92
C ASP A 55 15.88 -3.44 -0.97
N TYR A 56 15.46 -3.99 0.18
CA TYR A 56 14.64 -5.20 0.21
C TYR A 56 13.24 -4.98 -0.37
N LEU A 57 12.66 -3.78 -0.22
CA LEU A 57 11.40 -3.44 -0.87
C LEU A 57 11.55 -3.42 -2.40
N ALA A 58 12.68 -2.94 -2.92
CA ALA A 58 12.93 -2.94 -4.36
C ALA A 58 13.02 -4.36 -4.93
N VAL A 59 13.59 -5.31 -4.19
CA VAL A 59 13.61 -6.73 -4.57
C VAL A 59 12.19 -7.31 -4.61
N LEU A 60 11.36 -7.00 -3.60
CA LEU A 60 9.95 -7.45 -3.59
C LEU A 60 9.16 -6.84 -4.75
N ASP A 61 9.42 -5.58 -5.11
CA ASP A 61 8.83 -4.92 -6.27
C ASP A 61 9.23 -5.61 -7.59
N ALA A 62 10.50 -6.00 -7.74
CA ALA A 62 10.97 -6.75 -8.90
C ALA A 62 10.28 -8.11 -9.02
N ILE A 63 10.23 -8.89 -7.92
CA ILE A 63 9.54 -10.19 -7.88
C ILE A 63 8.05 -10.02 -8.20
N GLN A 64 7.41 -8.97 -7.68
CA GLN A 64 6.02 -8.66 -7.96
C GLN A 64 5.80 -8.45 -9.47
N ALA A 65 6.66 -7.65 -10.11
CA ALA A 65 6.58 -7.35 -11.53
C ALA A 65 6.85 -8.59 -12.41
N GLU A 66 7.92 -9.33 -12.12
CA GLU A 66 8.32 -10.53 -12.86
C GLU A 66 7.25 -11.62 -12.85
N ARG A 67 6.56 -11.78 -11.71
CA ARG A 67 5.54 -12.82 -11.52
C ARG A 67 4.10 -12.34 -11.73
N GLY A 68 3.90 -11.08 -12.14
CA GLY A 68 2.58 -10.50 -12.35
C GLY A 68 1.68 -10.50 -11.11
N LEU A 69 2.27 -10.32 -9.92
CA LEU A 69 1.56 -10.39 -8.64
C LEU A 69 0.81 -9.08 -8.35
N LYS A 70 -0.34 -9.22 -7.68
CA LYS A 70 -1.25 -8.09 -7.40
C LYS A 70 -0.67 -7.06 -6.42
N ASN A 71 0.20 -7.48 -5.50
CA ASN A 71 0.78 -6.62 -4.48
C ASN A 71 2.07 -7.21 -3.89
N ARG A 72 2.81 -6.39 -3.14
CA ARG A 72 4.04 -6.77 -2.43
C ARG A 72 3.84 -7.89 -1.40
N SER A 73 2.67 -7.97 -0.78
CA SER A 73 2.38 -9.01 0.21
C SER A 73 2.37 -10.41 -0.43
N ALA A 74 1.82 -10.54 -1.64
CA ALA A 74 1.88 -11.79 -2.41
C ALA A 74 3.30 -12.15 -2.85
N ALA A 75 4.12 -11.15 -3.20
CA ALA A 75 5.53 -11.36 -3.50
C ALA A 75 6.30 -11.85 -2.26
N LEU A 76 6.06 -11.22 -1.10
CA LEU A 76 6.64 -11.65 0.17
C LEU A 76 6.20 -13.06 0.55
N GLU A 77 4.94 -13.42 0.37
CA GLU A 77 4.44 -14.78 0.62
C GLU A 77 5.19 -15.82 -0.24
N THR A 78 5.44 -15.51 -1.51
CA THR A 78 6.20 -16.39 -2.41
C THR A 78 7.61 -16.64 -1.89
N VAL A 79 8.29 -15.59 -1.45
CA VAL A 79 9.65 -15.68 -0.87
C VAL A 79 9.64 -16.48 0.43
N LEU A 80 8.66 -16.22 1.31
CA LEU A 80 8.54 -16.92 2.58
C LEU A 80 8.26 -18.41 2.39
N ARG A 81 7.36 -18.77 1.46
CA ARG A 81 7.08 -20.19 1.13
C ARG A 81 8.35 -20.90 0.69
N ALA A 82 9.07 -20.34 -0.29
CA ALA A 82 10.33 -20.92 -0.76
C ALA A 82 11.36 -21.09 0.38
N ALA A 83 11.44 -20.11 1.30
CA ALA A 83 12.34 -20.19 2.45
C ALA A 83 11.92 -21.24 3.48
N PHE A 84 10.63 -21.42 3.74
CA PHE A 84 10.12 -22.41 4.69
C PHE A 84 10.17 -23.83 4.12
N ASP A 85 9.81 -24.01 2.85
CA ASP A 85 9.90 -25.31 2.17
C ASP A 85 11.36 -25.80 2.19
N HIS A 86 12.31 -24.90 1.91
CA HIS A 86 13.73 -25.23 1.98
C HIS A 86 14.22 -25.57 3.40
N LYS A 87 13.64 -24.96 4.45
CA LYS A 87 13.96 -25.32 5.84
C LYS A 87 13.43 -26.70 6.23
N GLN A 88 12.23 -27.06 5.76
CA GLN A 88 11.68 -28.40 6.00
C GLN A 88 12.52 -29.48 5.32
N GLU A 89 13.02 -29.23 4.11
CA GLU A 89 13.97 -30.12 3.42
C GLU A 89 15.29 -30.30 4.20
N LEU A 90 15.70 -29.27 4.95
CA LEU A 90 16.91 -29.29 5.79
C LEU A 90 16.68 -29.85 7.20
N GLY A 91 15.45 -30.24 7.56
CA GLY A 91 15.13 -30.84 8.86
C GLY A 91 15.30 -29.91 10.07
N LEU A 92 15.18 -28.60 9.86
CA LEU A 92 15.29 -27.55 10.89
C LEU A 92 13.94 -27.12 11.45
#